data_AF-A4BGA5-F1
#
_entry.id   AF-A4BGA5-F1
#
_cell.length_a   1.000
_cell.length_b   1.000
_cell.length_c   1.000
_cell.angle_alpha   90.00
_cell.angle_beta   90.00
_cell.angle_gamma   90.00
#
_symmetry.space_group_name_H-M   'P 1'
#
loop_
_entity.id
_entity.type
_entity.pdbx_description
1 polymer ?
#
loop_
_entity_poly.entity_id
_entity_poly.type
_entity_poly.pdbx_seq_one_letter_code
_entity_poly.pdbx_strand_id
1 'polypeptide(L)'
;MKLKRVIYELYEVDLASLHDHVGWHEIDREIYLEFDNGDRKYFSWCSNPVQYSVGIQDHRFNVNEPDHVIDASDWCLWRTLIGSEVEFISHDESHQILEIRGQKQSVYLSSQEQGTWLSDVLHVSDTLPEFGS
;
A
#
# COMPACT_ATOMS: atom_id res chain seq x y z
N MET A 1 15.36 4.38 10.64
CA MET A 1 15.52 4.41 9.16
C MET A 1 14.37 5.19 8.58
N LYS A 2 14.60 6.13 7.67
CA LYS A 2 13.58 7.08 7.24
C LYS A 2 13.03 6.76 5.87
N LEU A 3 11.71 6.91 5.71
CA LEU A 3 11.06 6.79 4.42
C LEU A 3 11.55 7.90 3.48
N LYS A 4 12.04 7.51 2.30
CA LYS A 4 12.59 8.45 1.31
C LYS A 4 11.62 8.67 0.16
N ARG A 5 11.01 7.60 -0.37
CA ARG A 5 10.06 7.66 -1.50
C ARG A 5 8.97 6.62 -1.38
N VAL A 6 7.80 6.93 -1.95
CA VAL A 6 6.72 5.97 -2.18
C VAL A 6 6.50 5.86 -3.68
N ILE A 7 6.58 4.63 -4.18
CA ILE A 7 6.46 4.34 -5.61
C ILE A 7 5.30 3.39 -5.83
N TYR A 8 4.46 3.74 -6.78
CA TYR A 8 3.34 2.93 -7.25
C TYR A 8 3.78 2.25 -8.54
N GLU A 9 3.78 0.92 -8.55
CA GLU A 9 3.99 0.12 -9.75
C GLU A 9 2.65 -0.43 -10.21
N LEU A 10 2.22 -0.04 -11.40
CA LEU A 10 0.82 -0.12 -11.80
C LEU A 10 0.65 -0.85 -13.12
N TYR A 11 -0.50 -1.51 -13.27
CA TYR A 11 -1.04 -1.83 -14.58
C TYR A 11 -1.75 -0.61 -15.20
N GLU A 12 -2.01 -0.66 -16.51
CA GLU A 12 -2.77 0.38 -17.21
C GLU A 12 -4.14 0.64 -16.56
N VAL A 13 -4.81 -0.41 -16.05
CA VAL A 13 -6.13 -0.31 -15.41
C VAL A 13 -6.09 0.48 -14.09
N ASP A 14 -5.06 0.27 -13.26
CA ASP A 14 -4.88 0.99 -11.99
C ASP A 14 -4.68 2.50 -12.24
N LEU A 15 -3.91 2.83 -13.28
CA LEU A 15 -3.61 4.23 -13.60
C LEU A 15 -4.89 5.04 -13.87
N ALA A 16 -5.89 4.41 -14.50
CA ALA A 16 -7.14 5.07 -14.84
C ALA A 16 -7.96 5.44 -13.59
N SER A 17 -7.92 4.63 -12.54
CA SER A 17 -8.73 4.82 -11.31
C SER A 17 -8.07 5.72 -10.25
N LEU A 18 -6.75 5.91 -10.31
CA LEU A 18 -5.99 6.72 -9.34
C LEU A 18 -6.47 8.17 -9.18
N HIS A 19 -7.09 8.74 -10.22
CA HIS A 19 -7.51 10.16 -10.19
C HIS A 19 -8.94 10.37 -9.68
N ASP A 20 -9.69 9.29 -9.44
CA ASP A 20 -11.09 9.39 -9.06
C ASP A 20 -11.26 9.79 -7.58
N HIS A 21 -10.26 9.47 -6.74
CA HIS A 21 -10.33 9.65 -5.29
C HIS A 21 -9.02 10.17 -4.70
N VAL A 22 -9.09 11.27 -3.94
CA VAL A 22 -7.90 11.91 -3.34
C VAL A 22 -7.47 11.27 -2.01
N GLY A 23 -8.42 10.58 -1.34
CA GLY A 23 -8.23 10.00 0.00
C GLY A 23 -8.00 8.48 0.01
N TRP A 24 -8.15 7.81 -1.13
CA TRP A 24 -7.88 6.39 -1.24
C TRP A 24 -7.62 5.98 -2.69
N HIS A 25 -6.92 4.86 -2.87
CA HIS A 25 -6.61 4.27 -4.16
C HIS A 25 -6.79 2.76 -4.10
N GLU A 26 -7.12 2.14 -5.23
CA GLU A 26 -7.19 0.70 -5.41
C GLU A 26 -6.19 0.29 -6.49
N ILE A 27 -5.38 -0.73 -6.19
CA ILE A 27 -4.24 -1.14 -7.00
C ILE A 27 -4.24 -2.66 -7.09
N ASP A 28 -4.44 -3.21 -8.28
CA ASP A 28 -4.41 -4.65 -8.56
C ASP A 28 -3.00 -5.23 -8.44
N ARG A 29 -2.01 -4.34 -8.54
CA ARG A 29 -0.59 -4.66 -8.56
C ARG A 29 0.09 -4.40 -7.20
N GLU A 30 1.03 -3.46 -7.10
CA GLU A 30 1.86 -3.30 -5.90
C GLU A 30 2.40 -1.88 -5.72
N ILE A 31 2.76 -1.56 -4.49
CA ILE A 31 3.52 -0.36 -4.15
C ILE A 31 4.83 -0.75 -3.49
N TYR A 32 5.81 0.15 -3.51
CA TYR A 32 6.97 0.00 -2.65
C TYR A 32 7.38 1.29 -1.97
N LEU A 33 7.94 1.13 -0.78
CA LEU A 33 8.60 2.17 0.00
C LEU A 33 10.10 2.04 -0.17
N GLU A 34 10.77 3.10 -0.61
CA GLU A 34 12.24 3.21 -0.63
C GLU A 34 12.70 4.02 0.58
N PHE A 35 13.70 3.50 1.30
CA PHE A 35 14.28 4.12 2.48
C PHE A 35 15.58 4.86 2.18
N ASP A 36 16.02 5.72 3.11
CA ASP A 36 17.21 6.56 2.97
C ASP A 36 18.52 5.76 2.85
N ASN A 37 18.55 4.53 3.32
CA ASN A 37 19.67 3.60 3.17
C ASN A 37 19.64 2.79 1.85
N GLY A 38 18.60 2.96 1.01
CA GLY A 38 18.40 2.24 -0.24
C GLY A 38 17.56 0.96 -0.11
N ASP A 39 17.15 0.57 1.09
CA ASP A 39 16.26 -0.57 1.28
C ASP A 39 14.89 -0.31 0.65
N ARG A 40 14.25 -1.40 0.20
CA ARG A 40 12.90 -1.37 -0.37
C ARG A 40 12.01 -2.37 0.33
N LYS A 41 10.76 -1.98 0.57
CA LYS A 41 9.70 -2.87 1.02
C LYS A 41 8.55 -2.78 0.01
N TYR A 42 8.18 -3.90 -0.57
CA TYR A 42 7.06 -4.04 -1.49
C TYR A 42 5.82 -4.51 -0.73
N PHE A 43 4.67 -4.06 -1.20
CA PHE A 43 3.36 -4.34 -0.63
C PHE A 43 2.36 -4.65 -1.74
N SER A 44 1.61 -5.73 -1.57
CA SER A 44 0.56 -6.20 -2.46
C SER A 44 -0.41 -7.04 -1.65
N TRP A 45 -1.60 -7.30 -2.20
CA TRP A 45 -2.39 -8.44 -1.74
C TRP A 45 -1.65 -9.76 -2.05
N CYS A 46 -1.88 -10.79 -1.24
CA CYS A 46 -1.29 -12.12 -1.39
C CYS A 46 -2.16 -13.20 -0.72
N SER A 47 -1.72 -14.46 -0.78
CA SER A 47 -2.45 -15.61 -0.24
C SER A 47 -1.84 -16.21 1.03
N ASN A 48 -1.01 -15.45 1.75
CA ASN A 48 -0.38 -15.88 3.00
C ASN A 48 -0.31 -14.72 4.00
N PRO A 49 -0.70 -14.90 5.28
CA PRO A 49 -1.06 -16.16 5.94
C PRO A 49 -2.42 -16.75 5.52
N VAL A 50 -3.32 -15.94 4.97
CA VAL A 50 -4.61 -16.40 4.43
C VAL A 50 -4.86 -15.77 3.06
N GLN A 51 -5.91 -16.20 2.37
CA GLN A 51 -6.29 -15.58 1.11
C GLN A 51 -6.63 -14.11 1.32
N TYR A 52 -6.12 -13.25 0.43
CA TYR A 52 -6.29 -11.81 0.47
C TYR A 52 -5.66 -11.15 1.69
N SER A 53 -4.50 -11.61 2.14
CA SER A 53 -3.68 -10.88 3.11
C SER A 53 -2.92 -9.74 2.41
N VAL A 54 -2.52 -8.71 3.15
CA VAL A 54 -1.54 -7.72 2.70
C VAL A 54 -0.14 -8.25 3.03
N GLY A 55 0.66 -8.50 1.99
CA GLY A 55 2.02 -8.98 2.13
C GLY A 55 3.04 -7.84 2.25
N ILE A 56 4.18 -8.15 2.88
CA ILE A 56 5.40 -7.31 2.87
C ILE A 56 6.61 -8.16 2.53
N GLN A 57 7.46 -7.70 1.61
CA GLN A 57 8.71 -8.38 1.24
C GLN A 57 9.74 -7.42 0.63
N ASP A 58 10.97 -7.90 0.42
CA ASP A 58 12.12 -7.08 -0.03
C ASP A 58 12.28 -7.07 -1.57
N HIS A 59 11.34 -7.66 -2.30
CA HIS A 59 11.34 -7.78 -3.76
C HIS A 59 9.89 -7.70 -4.30
N ARG A 60 9.71 -7.56 -5.61
CA ARG A 60 8.37 -7.52 -6.22
C ARG A 60 7.58 -8.81 -5.98
N PHE A 61 6.28 -8.69 -5.74
CA PHE A 61 5.34 -9.81 -5.78
C PHE A 61 5.08 -10.24 -7.22
N ASN A 62 5.00 -9.26 -8.13
CA ASN A 62 4.70 -9.49 -9.54
C ASN A 62 5.99 -9.77 -10.33
N VAL A 63 5.96 -10.81 -11.17
CA VAL A 63 7.10 -11.22 -12.01
C VAL A 63 7.22 -10.35 -13.27
N ASN A 64 6.08 -9.87 -13.80
CA ASN A 64 6.06 -9.02 -14.97
C ASN A 64 6.50 -7.60 -14.61
N GLU A 65 7.04 -6.84 -15.57
CA GLU A 65 7.31 -5.40 -15.36
C GLU A 65 5.99 -4.60 -15.24
N PRO A 66 5.99 -3.44 -14.54
CA PRO A 66 4.84 -2.55 -14.51
C PRO A 66 4.64 -1.84 -15.84
N ASP A 67 3.38 -1.54 -16.15
CA ASP A 67 3.05 -0.66 -17.28
C ASP A 67 3.44 0.78 -16.94
N HIS A 68 3.26 1.18 -15.67
CA HIS A 68 3.55 2.52 -15.17
C HIS A 68 4.25 2.50 -13.81
N VAL A 69 5.14 3.48 -13.61
CA VAL A 69 5.84 3.71 -12.35
C VAL A 69 5.63 5.17 -11.95
N ILE A 70 4.92 5.39 -10.84
CA ILE A 70 4.60 6.73 -10.35
C ILE A 70 5.29 6.99 -9.02
N ASP A 71 5.90 8.16 -8.89
CA ASP A 71 6.35 8.68 -7.60
C ASP A 71 5.17 9.35 -6.88
N ALA A 72 4.63 8.68 -5.87
CA ALA A 72 3.49 9.12 -5.08
C ALA A 72 3.92 9.89 -3.81
N SER A 73 5.22 10.17 -3.63
CA SER A 73 5.76 10.73 -2.39
C SER A 73 5.13 12.07 -1.99
N ASP A 74 4.78 12.89 -2.97
CA ASP A 74 4.20 14.23 -2.74
C ASP A 74 2.68 14.22 -2.56
N TRP A 75 2.02 13.06 -2.67
CA TRP A 75 0.57 12.95 -2.55
C TRP A 75 0.11 13.14 -1.10
N CYS A 76 -1.13 13.62 -0.92
CA CYS A 76 -1.70 13.89 0.41
C CYS A 76 -1.58 12.69 1.38
N LEU A 77 -1.81 11.48 0.86
CA LEU A 77 -1.67 10.22 1.59
C LEU A 77 -0.26 10.00 2.17
N TRP A 78 0.78 10.34 1.41
CA TRP A 78 2.15 9.90 1.72
C TRP A 78 3.06 11.01 2.25
N ARG A 79 2.82 12.26 1.84
CA ARG A 79 3.75 13.38 2.02
C ARG A 79 4.22 13.63 3.44
N THR A 80 3.41 13.30 4.46
CA THR A 80 3.83 13.53 5.86
C THR A 80 4.61 12.37 6.47
N LEU A 81 4.61 11.21 5.81
CA LEU A 81 5.46 10.07 6.15
C LEU A 81 6.89 10.22 5.60
N ILE A 82 7.06 10.96 4.49
CA ILE A 82 8.38 11.22 3.91
C ILE A 82 9.31 11.90 4.92
N GLY A 83 10.53 11.38 5.04
CA GLY A 83 11.56 11.84 5.97
C GLY A 83 11.35 11.40 7.43
N SER A 84 10.30 10.61 7.71
CA SER A 84 9.99 10.06 9.03
C SER A 84 10.36 8.58 9.09
N GLU A 85 10.59 8.09 10.31
CA GLU A 85 10.60 6.65 10.56
C GLU A 85 9.16 6.13 10.48
N VAL A 86 8.99 4.93 9.93
CA VAL A 86 7.70 4.26 9.82
C VAL A 86 7.75 2.86 10.42
N GLU A 87 6.64 2.45 11.01
CA GLU A 87 6.41 1.11 11.54
C GLU A 87 5.35 0.40 10.71
N PHE A 88 5.44 -0.93 10.62
CA PHE A 88 4.47 -1.79 9.93
C PHE A 88 3.71 -2.61 10.97
N ILE A 89 2.40 -2.40 11.07
CA ILE A 89 1.57 -2.99 12.11
C ILE A 89 0.39 -3.71 11.46
N SER A 90 0.35 -5.03 11.58
CA SER A 90 -0.84 -5.82 11.21
C SER A 90 -1.86 -5.73 12.35
N HIS A 91 -3.13 -5.50 12.02
CA HIS A 91 -4.18 -5.33 13.04
C HIS A 91 -4.73 -6.64 13.60
N ASP A 92 -4.54 -7.76 12.90
CA ASP A 92 -4.98 -9.09 13.29
C ASP A 92 -4.08 -10.16 12.66
N GLU A 93 -4.36 -11.44 12.95
CA GLU A 93 -3.63 -12.61 12.42
C GLU A 93 -3.94 -12.90 10.94
N SER A 94 -5.01 -12.33 10.38
CA SER A 94 -5.36 -12.47 8.96
C SER A 94 -4.49 -11.58 8.06
N HIS A 95 -3.88 -10.54 8.64
CA HIS A 95 -3.06 -9.56 7.95
C HIS A 95 -3.83 -8.85 6.82
N GLN A 96 -5.15 -8.71 6.94
CA GLN A 96 -5.96 -8.03 5.92
C GLN A 96 -5.90 -6.52 6.01
N ILE A 97 -5.40 -5.98 7.12
CA ILE A 97 -5.08 -4.57 7.30
C ILE A 97 -3.64 -4.45 7.78
N LEU A 98 -2.84 -3.68 7.05
CA LEU A 98 -1.50 -3.27 7.43
C LEU A 98 -1.47 -1.75 7.59
N GLU A 99 -1.14 -1.28 8.79
CA GLU A 99 -0.88 0.12 9.07
C GLU A 99 0.60 0.43 8.84
N ILE A 100 0.86 1.42 7.99
CA ILE A 100 2.15 2.11 7.86
C ILE A 100 2.08 3.34 8.75
N ARG A 101 2.55 3.19 9.99
CA ARG A 101 2.46 4.22 11.02
C ARG A 101 3.67 5.14 10.96
N GLY A 102 3.44 6.43 10.74
CA GLY A 102 4.45 7.48 10.97
C GLY A 102 4.24 8.19 12.30
N GLN A 103 4.99 9.28 12.51
CA GLN A 103 4.90 10.05 13.75
C GLN A 103 3.63 10.91 13.87
N LYS A 104 3.04 11.31 12.73
CA LYS A 104 1.92 12.27 12.67
C LYS A 104 0.65 11.71 12.04
N GLN A 105 0.79 10.72 11.17
CA GLN A 105 -0.31 10.08 10.47
C GLN A 105 0.04 8.63 10.20
N SER A 106 -0.97 7.87 9.79
CA SER A 106 -0.83 6.52 9.29
C SER A 106 -1.43 6.43 7.89
N VAL A 107 -0.90 5.50 7.10
CA VAL A 107 -1.54 5.04 5.86
C VAL A 107 -1.88 3.59 6.04
N TYR A 108 -3.07 3.18 5.63
CA TYR A 108 -3.56 1.83 5.75
C TYR A 108 -3.55 1.16 4.39
N LEU A 109 -3.07 -0.07 4.37
CA LEU A 109 -3.19 -0.98 3.25
C LEU A 109 -4.18 -2.07 3.64
N SER A 110 -5.13 -2.37 2.76
CA SER A 110 -6.08 -3.47 2.99
C SER A 110 -6.48 -4.18 1.72
N SER A 111 -6.92 -5.43 1.86
CA SER A 111 -7.48 -6.22 0.76
C SER A 111 -8.98 -5.95 0.58
N GLN A 112 -9.29 -4.76 0.08
CA GLN A 112 -10.65 -4.31 -0.19
C GLN A 112 -10.79 -3.76 -1.59
N GLU A 113 -12.00 -3.89 -2.12
CA GLU A 113 -12.42 -3.26 -3.36
C GLU A 113 -13.83 -2.71 -3.17
N GLN A 114 -14.00 -1.41 -3.35
CA GLN A 114 -15.29 -0.70 -3.23
C GLN A 114 -16.02 -0.99 -1.91
N GLY A 115 -15.27 -1.13 -0.82
CA GLY A 115 -15.78 -1.45 0.53
C GLY A 115 -16.13 -2.93 0.75
N THR A 116 -15.90 -3.80 -0.23
CA THR A 116 -16.01 -5.25 -0.08
C THR A 116 -14.65 -5.83 0.27
N TRP A 117 -14.63 -6.69 1.30
CA TRP A 117 -13.42 -7.38 1.76
C TRP A 117 -13.10 -8.61 0.93
N LEU A 118 -11.88 -9.13 1.11
CA LEU A 118 -11.42 -10.36 0.47
C LEU A 118 -11.29 -10.22 -1.04
N SER A 119 -10.77 -9.07 -1.49
CA SER A 119 -10.51 -8.80 -2.90
C SER A 119 -9.02 -8.93 -3.24
N ASP A 120 -8.73 -9.24 -4.49
CA ASP A 120 -7.40 -9.24 -5.12
C ASP A 120 -6.97 -7.83 -5.53
N VAL A 121 -7.20 -6.87 -4.63
CA VAL A 121 -6.91 -5.44 -4.79
C VAL A 121 -6.23 -4.93 -3.53
N LEU A 122 -5.18 -4.13 -3.69
CA LEU A 122 -4.56 -3.38 -2.62
C LEU A 122 -5.24 -2.01 -2.52
N HIS A 123 -6.10 -1.86 -1.51
CA HIS A 123 -6.67 -0.57 -1.14
C HIS A 123 -5.68 0.20 -0.26
N VAL A 124 -5.43 1.46 -0.60
CA VAL A 124 -4.57 2.39 0.15
C VAL A 124 -5.42 3.55 0.65
N SER A 125 -5.39 3.88 1.95
CA SER A 125 -6.18 4.98 2.50
C SER A 125 -5.52 5.68 3.70
N ASP A 126 -5.98 6.88 4.05
CA ASP A 126 -5.58 7.59 5.28
C ASP A 126 -6.48 7.27 6.49
N THR A 127 -7.50 6.44 6.29
CA THR A 127 -8.51 6.11 7.27
C THR A 127 -8.50 4.61 7.53
N LEU A 128 -8.44 4.22 8.81
CA LEU A 128 -8.47 2.82 9.22
C LEU A 128 -9.73 2.15 8.65
N PRO A 129 -9.60 1.10 7.82
CA PRO A 129 -10.77 0.44 7.26
C PRO A 129 -11.55 -0.35 8.32
N GLU A 130 -12.88 -0.35 8.23
CA GLU A 130 -13.76 -1.06 9.16
C GLU A 130 -14.14 -2.45 8.63
N PHE A 131 -13.79 -3.51 9.38
CA PHE A 131 -14.11 -4.89 9.01
C PHE A 131 -15.56 -5.22 9.39
N GLY A 132 -16.41 -5.49 8.39
CA GLY A 132 -17.75 -6.06 8.58
C GLY A 132 -18.78 -5.18 9.28
N SER A 133 -19.14 -4.03 8.68
CA SER A 133 -20.33 -3.24 9.07
C SER A 133 -21.64 -3.95 8.73
#